data_AF-A0A946TGU6-F1
#
_entry.id   AF-A0A946TGU6-F1
#
_cell.length_a   1.000
_cell.length_b   1.000
_cell.length_c   1.000
_cell.angle_alpha   90.00
_cell.angle_beta   90.00
_cell.angle_gamma   90.00
#
_symmetry.space_group_name_H-M   'P 1'
#
loop_
_entity.id
_entity.type
_entity.pdbx_description
1 polymer ?
#
loop_
_entity_poly.entity_id
_entity_poly.type
_entity_poly.pdbx_seq_one_letter_code
_entity_poly.pdbx_strand_id
1 'polypeptide(L)'
;MPRSFSQLQMYRTCPRQYEFGCVKKIPKGHISAGESFGISMHSTLQKWGNAELGSAHSGVPKEDQITMFETPSAVEQRELNIDLLHEYWYSSFVVEGYETRVEADMARNRGAEILRYYFDWWH
;
A
#
# COMPACT_ATOMS: atom_id res chain seq x y z
N MET A 1 -4.75 1.53 26.94
CA MET A 1 -4.08 1.31 25.64
C MET A 1 -5.14 1.13 24.58
N PRO A 2 -5.16 1.94 23.51
CA PRO A 2 -6.07 1.71 22.41
C PRO A 2 -5.76 0.35 21.76
N ARG A 3 -6.77 -0.51 21.62
CA ARG A 3 -6.65 -1.81 20.94
C ARG A 3 -7.15 -1.66 19.51
N SER A 4 -6.50 -2.31 18.54
CA SER A 4 -6.98 -2.31 17.16
C SER A 4 -8.32 -3.06 17.06
N PHE A 5 -9.12 -2.75 16.03
CA PHE A 5 -10.38 -3.46 15.82
C PHE A 5 -10.18 -4.97 15.58
N SER A 6 -9.10 -5.33 14.88
CA SER A 6 -8.69 -6.73 14.68
C SER A 6 -8.37 -7.45 16.00
N GLN A 7 -7.76 -6.76 16.96
CA GLN A 7 -7.50 -7.29 18.30
C GLN A 7 -8.78 -7.53 19.09
N LEU A 8 -9.75 -6.60 19.00
CA LEU A 8 -11.05 -6.75 19.64
C LEU A 8 -11.85 -7.90 19.03
N GLN A 9 -11.83 -8.04 17.70
CA GLN A 9 -12.50 -9.13 17.01
C GLN A 9 -11.92 -10.48 17.42
N MET A 10 -10.59 -10.62 17.48
CA MET A 10 -9.94 -11.85 17.93
C MET A 10 -10.32 -12.21 19.37
N TYR A 11 -10.44 -11.22 20.26
CA TYR A 11 -10.91 -11.45 21.63
C TYR A 11 -12.35 -11.96 21.68
N ARG A 12 -13.24 -11.40 20.85
CA ARG A 12 -14.64 -11.83 20.74
C ARG A 12 -14.77 -13.26 20.21
N THR A 13 -13.95 -13.63 19.23
CA THR A 13 -13.99 -14.98 18.65
C THR A 13 -13.39 -16.02 19.59
N CYS A 14 -12.20 -15.75 20.15
CA CYS A 14 -11.56 -16.64 21.12
C CYS A 14 -10.57 -15.87 22.03
N PRO A 15 -10.89 -15.68 23.32
CA PRO A 15 -10.01 -14.99 24.26
C PRO A 15 -8.61 -15.62 24.40
N ARG A 16 -8.49 -16.94 24.23
CA ARG A 16 -7.21 -17.64 24.30
C ARG A 16 -6.31 -17.35 23.09
N GLN A 17 -6.87 -17.21 21.89
CA GLN A 17 -6.10 -16.77 20.71
C GLN A 17 -5.58 -15.33 20.90
N TYR A 18 -6.40 -14.48 21.51
CA TYR A 18 -6.00 -13.13 21.87
C TYR A 18 -4.81 -13.10 22.83
N GLU A 19 -4.83 -13.93 23.87
CA GLU A 19 -3.73 -14.06 24.83
C GLU A 19 -2.42 -14.48 24.13
N PHE A 20 -2.47 -15.50 23.27
CA PHE A 20 -1.28 -15.98 22.57
C PHE A 20 -0.73 -14.96 21.57
N GLY A 21 -1.58 -14.30 20.79
CA GLY A 21 -1.15 -13.37 19.75
C GLY A 21 -0.79 -11.98 20.26
N CYS A 22 -1.56 -11.41 21.19
CA CYS A 22 -1.41 -10.02 21.61
C CYS A 22 -0.65 -9.84 22.93
N VAL A 23 -0.78 -10.78 23.86
CA VAL A 23 -0.13 -10.69 25.18
C VAL A 23 1.21 -11.41 25.16
N LYS A 24 1.22 -12.68 24.78
CA LYS A 24 2.43 -13.52 24.70
C LYS A 24 3.26 -13.27 23.45
N LYS A 25 2.71 -12.58 22.44
CA LYS A 25 3.36 -12.23 21.17
C LYS A 25 4.03 -13.43 20.50
N ILE A 26 3.37 -14.59 20.54
CA ILE A 26 3.87 -15.79 19.86
C ILE A 26 3.88 -15.48 18.36
N PRO A 27 5.02 -15.64 17.66
CA PRO A 27 5.08 -15.37 16.23
C PRO A 27 4.07 -16.29 15.54
N LYS A 28 3.16 -15.67 14.80
CA LYS A 28 2.38 -16.39 13.80
C LYS A 28 3.37 -16.85 12.73
N GLY A 29 3.14 -18.02 12.13
CA GLY A 29 4.07 -18.65 11.19
C GLY A 29 4.35 -17.80 9.94
N HIS A 30 4.83 -18.45 8.89
CA HIS A 30 5.13 -17.78 7.61
C HIS A 30 3.94 -16.94 7.11
N ILE A 31 4.25 -15.79 6.50
CA ILE A 31 3.26 -14.90 5.90
C ILE A 31 2.57 -15.67 4.78
N SER A 32 1.23 -15.65 4.76
CA SER A 32 0.47 -16.32 3.71
C SER A 32 0.59 -15.55 2.39
N ALA A 33 0.55 -16.27 1.26
CA ALA A 33 0.54 -15.69 -0.08
C ALA A 33 -0.50 -14.56 -0.24
N GLY A 34 -1.70 -14.73 0.34
CA GLY A 34 -2.76 -13.72 0.30
C GLY A 34 -2.41 -12.45 1.09
N GLU A 35 -1.72 -12.59 2.21
CA GLU A 35 -1.26 -11.46 3.03
C GLU A 35 -0.13 -10.70 2.34
N SER A 36 0.85 -11.42 1.76
CA SER A 36 1.92 -10.81 0.96
C SER A 36 1.39 -10.07 -0.26
N PHE A 37 0.39 -10.64 -0.96
CA PHE A 37 -0.28 -9.97 -2.08
C PHE A 37 -0.97 -8.68 -1.62
N GLY A 38 -1.74 -8.74 -0.54
CA GLY A 38 -2.43 -7.57 0.03
C GLY A 38 -1.45 -6.48 0.46
N ILE A 39 -0.36 -6.82 1.14
CA ILE A 39 0.69 -5.88 1.55
C ILE A 39 1.32 -5.21 0.33
N SER A 40 1.63 -5.99 -0.71
CA SER A 40 2.20 -5.47 -1.96
C SER A 40 1.26 -4.43 -2.58
N MET A 41 -0.03 -4.75 -2.71
CA MET A 41 -1.05 -3.84 -3.25
C MET A 41 -1.24 -2.58 -2.40
N HIS A 42 -1.28 -2.71 -1.08
CA HIS A 42 -1.40 -1.57 -0.18
C HIS A 42 -0.19 -0.63 -0.30
N SER A 43 1.01 -1.19 -0.35
CA SER A 43 2.25 -0.40 -0.51
C SER A 43 2.26 0.37 -1.83
N THR A 44 1.77 -0.25 -2.91
CA THR A 44 1.82 0.35 -4.25
C THR A 44 0.80 1.47 -4.40
N LEU A 45 -0.42 1.25 -3.92
CA LEU A 45 -1.46 2.28 -3.89
C LEU A 45 -1.12 3.43 -2.94
N GLN A 46 -0.45 3.14 -1.81
CA GLN A 46 0.06 4.18 -0.93
C GLN A 46 1.11 5.06 -1.63
N LYS A 47 2.07 4.45 -2.34
CA LYS A 47 3.07 5.17 -3.13
C LYS A 47 2.41 5.99 -4.24
N TRP A 48 1.43 5.41 -4.94
CA TRP A 48 0.64 6.08 -5.97
C TRP A 48 -0.10 7.30 -5.42
N GLY A 49 -0.90 7.13 -4.35
CA GLY A 49 -1.63 8.24 -3.74
C GLY A 49 -0.70 9.32 -3.17
N ASN A 50 0.46 8.94 -2.63
CA ASN A 50 1.48 9.91 -2.22
C ASN A 50 2.10 10.65 -3.42
N ALA A 51 2.23 10.00 -4.58
CA ALA A 51 2.69 10.64 -5.80
C ALA A 51 1.61 11.58 -6.38
N GLU A 52 0.33 11.23 -6.27
CA GLU A 52 -0.78 12.11 -6.64
C GLU A 52 -0.87 13.33 -5.74
N LEU A 53 -0.87 13.12 -4.42
CA LEU A 53 -0.83 14.20 -3.43
C LEU A 53 0.46 15.01 -3.55
N GLY A 54 1.59 14.36 -3.80
CA GLY A 54 2.87 14.99 -4.06
C GLY A 54 2.84 15.84 -5.33
N SER A 55 2.21 15.38 -6.41
CA SER A 55 2.01 16.18 -7.63
C SER A 55 1.02 17.32 -7.41
N ALA A 56 0.05 17.15 -6.51
CA ALA A 56 -0.89 18.20 -6.10
C ALA A 56 -0.30 19.17 -5.06
N HIS A 57 0.74 18.79 -4.32
CA HIS A 57 1.39 19.57 -3.24
C HIS A 57 2.83 19.96 -3.55
N SER A 58 3.36 19.65 -4.72
CA SER A 58 4.66 20.17 -5.17
C SER A 58 4.63 21.70 -5.36
N GLY A 59 3.45 22.33 -5.25
CA GLY A 59 3.26 23.78 -5.10
C GLY A 59 2.90 24.25 -3.68
N VAL A 60 2.93 23.39 -2.65
CA VAL A 60 2.67 23.78 -1.26
C VAL A 60 3.89 23.45 -0.41
N PRO A 61 4.83 24.42 -0.23
CA PRO A 61 5.82 24.34 0.82
C PRO A 61 5.13 24.14 2.16
N LYS A 62 5.77 23.42 3.08
CA LYS A 62 5.37 23.39 4.49
C LYS A 62 4.99 24.81 4.94
N GLU A 63 3.77 24.93 5.44
CA GLU A 63 3.03 26.16 5.66
C GLU A 63 3.84 27.28 6.32
N ASP A 64 4.45 28.14 5.50
CA ASP A 64 4.57 29.56 5.82
C ASP A 64 3.43 30.26 5.07
N GLN A 65 2.49 30.85 5.80
CA GLN A 65 1.33 31.60 5.29
C GLN A 65 1.69 32.65 4.21
N ILE A 66 2.97 33.05 4.17
CA ILE A 66 3.57 34.00 3.25
C ILE A 66 3.61 33.45 1.81
N THR A 67 3.83 32.15 1.64
CA THR A 67 3.94 31.51 0.29
C THR A 67 2.60 31.27 -0.38
N MET A 68 1.48 31.48 0.32
CA MET A 68 0.12 31.29 -0.19
C MET A 68 -0.28 32.31 -1.28
N PHE A 69 0.45 33.42 -1.38
CA PHE A 69 0.18 34.51 -2.33
C PHE A 69 1.21 34.63 -3.46
N GLU A 70 2.22 33.76 -3.49
CA GLU A 70 3.21 33.74 -4.57
C GLU A 70 2.69 32.93 -5.76
N THR A 71 2.80 33.52 -6.96
CA THR A 71 2.36 32.90 -8.21
C THR A 71 3.02 31.53 -8.38
N PRO A 72 2.27 30.43 -8.65
CA PRO A 72 2.86 29.10 -8.69
C PRO A 72 3.89 29.04 -9.81
N SER A 73 5.16 28.88 -9.44
CA SER A 73 6.21 28.40 -10.34
C SER A 73 5.72 27.09 -10.95
N ALA A 74 5.78 26.99 -12.28
CA ALA A 74 5.37 25.81 -13.02
C ALA A 74 6.07 24.57 -12.47
N VAL A 75 5.38 23.85 -11.59
CA VAL A 75 5.81 22.55 -11.14
C VAL A 75 5.54 21.62 -12.30
N GLU A 76 6.59 20.96 -12.79
CA GLU A 76 6.49 19.84 -13.71
C GLU A 76 5.56 18.80 -13.07
N GLN A 77 4.30 18.81 -13.48
CA GLN A 77 3.35 17.75 -13.15
C GLN A 77 3.94 16.49 -13.75
N ARG A 78 4.45 15.58 -12.90
CA ARG A 78 4.76 14.23 -13.37
C ARG A 78 3.46 13.65 -13.86
N GLU A 79 3.33 13.53 -15.18
CA GLU A 79 2.18 12.91 -15.80
C GLU A 79 2.03 11.51 -15.20
N LEU A 80 0.91 11.31 -14.49
CA LEU A 80 0.57 10.06 -13.82
C LEU A 80 0.29 9.02 -14.92
N ASN A 81 1.34 8.35 -15.37
CA ASN A 81 1.28 7.33 -16.40
C ASN A 81 1.12 5.93 -15.78
N ILE A 82 0.46 5.03 -16.50
CA ILE A 82 0.29 3.62 -16.13
C ILE A 82 1.64 2.92 -15.92
N ASP A 83 2.67 3.32 -16.66
CA ASP A 83 4.03 2.77 -16.53
C ASP A 83 4.63 3.02 -15.15
N LEU A 84 4.35 4.20 -14.56
CA LEU A 84 4.80 4.55 -13.22
C LEU A 84 4.10 3.69 -12.15
N LEU A 85 2.81 3.41 -12.34
CA LEU A 85 2.05 2.53 -11.45
C LEU A 85 2.60 1.09 -11.50
N HIS A 86 2.94 0.60 -12.70
CA HIS A 86 3.59 -0.69 -12.87
C HIS A 86 5.00 -0.73 -12.26
N GLU A 87 5.78 0.34 -12.37
CA GLU A 87 7.09 0.44 -11.72
C GLU A 87 6.96 0.33 -10.20
N TYR A 88 6.00 1.05 -9.60
CA TYR A 88 5.71 0.92 -8.18
C TYR A 88 5.30 -0.49 -7.80
N TRP A 89 4.43 -1.14 -8.58
CA TRP A 89 4.02 -2.53 -8.39
C TRP A 89 5.22 -3.47 -8.30
N TYR A 90 6.12 -3.40 -9.28
CA TYR A 90 7.28 -4.27 -9.31
C TYR A 90 8.29 -3.97 -8.20
N SER A 91 8.39 -2.71 -7.74
CA SER A 91 9.26 -2.33 -6.63
C SER A 91 8.79 -2.81 -5.25
N SER A 92 7.48 -2.98 -5.08
CA SER A 92 6.84 -3.28 -3.78
C SER A 92 6.39 -4.74 -3.64
N PHE A 93 6.60 -5.56 -4.66
CA PHE A 93 6.12 -6.95 -4.67
C PHE A 93 6.92 -7.83 -3.69
N VAL A 94 6.23 -8.40 -2.71
CA VAL A 94 6.82 -9.28 -1.69
C VAL A 94 6.70 -10.75 -2.12
N VAL A 95 7.84 -11.40 -2.37
CA VAL A 95 7.92 -12.80 -2.83
C VAL A 95 7.87 -13.81 -1.68
N GLU A 96 8.17 -13.39 -0.45
CA GLU A 96 8.41 -14.27 0.71
C GLU A 96 7.19 -15.12 1.15
N GLY A 97 5.97 -14.72 0.79
CA GLY A 97 4.76 -15.44 1.19
C GLY A 97 4.30 -16.53 0.22
N TYR A 98 4.99 -16.74 -0.90
CA TYR A 98 4.61 -17.74 -1.90
C TYR A 98 5.39 -19.03 -1.72
N GLU A 99 4.70 -20.16 -1.80
CA GLU A 99 5.32 -21.49 -1.69
C GLU A 99 6.14 -21.83 -2.94
N THR A 100 5.65 -21.41 -4.11
CA THR A 100 6.33 -21.63 -5.39
C THR A 100 6.56 -20.33 -6.15
N ARG A 101 7.66 -20.30 -6.93
CA ARG A 101 7.97 -19.16 -7.80
C ARG A 101 6.91 -18.96 -8.89
N VAL A 102 6.29 -20.04 -9.35
CA VAL A 102 5.24 -19.99 -10.38
C VAL A 102 4.00 -19.28 -9.85
N GLU A 103 3.59 -19.54 -8.60
CA GLU A 103 2.48 -18.84 -7.96
C GLU A 103 2.80 -17.36 -7.74
N ALA A 104 4.04 -17.04 -7.37
CA ALA A 104 4.49 -15.65 -7.24
C ALA A 104 4.40 -14.90 -8.58
N ASP A 105 4.85 -15.51 -9.68
CA ASP A 105 4.80 -14.91 -11.02
C ASP A 105 3.34 -14.76 -11.51
N MET A 106 2.48 -15.77 -11.26
CA MET A 106 1.05 -15.66 -11.56
C MET A 106 0.38 -14.52 -10.79
N ALA A 107 0.67 -14.40 -9.49
CA ALA A 107 0.12 -13.34 -8.65
C ALA A 107 0.65 -11.96 -9.07
N ARG A 108 1.90 -11.87 -9.50
CA ARG A 108 2.50 -10.65 -10.03
C ARG A 108 1.81 -10.17 -11.30
N ASN A 109 1.53 -11.09 -12.24
CA ASN A 109 0.82 -10.78 -13.47
C ASN A 109 -0.63 -10.38 -13.20
N ARG A 110 -1.32 -11.13 -12.33
CA ARG A 110 -2.68 -10.81 -11.89
C ARG A 110 -2.75 -9.42 -11.24
N GLY A 111 -1.78 -9.07 -10.41
CA GLY A 111 -1.71 -7.75 -9.79
C GLY A 111 -1.53 -6.63 -10.82
N ALA A 112 -0.69 -6.85 -11.83
CA ALA A 112 -0.52 -5.90 -12.93
C ALA A 112 -1.83 -5.68 -13.72
N GLU A 113 -2.59 -6.73 -14.02
CA GLU A 113 -3.90 -6.61 -14.68
C GLU A 113 -4.91 -5.84 -13.82
N ILE A 114 -4.97 -6.12 -12.52
CA ILE A 114 -5.85 -5.39 -11.58
C ILE A 114 -5.50 -3.90 -11.55
N LEU A 115 -4.22 -3.57 -11.51
CA LEU A 115 -3.77 -2.17 -11.51
C LEU A 115 -4.11 -1.44 -12.81
N ARG A 116 -4.09 -2.15 -13.95
CA ARG A 116 -4.57 -1.61 -15.21
C ARG A 116 -6.06 -1.29 -15.16
N TYR A 117 -6.89 -2.22 -14.68
CA TYR A 117 -8.32 -1.95 -14.49
C TYR A 117 -8.59 -0.83 -13.49
N TYR A 118 -7.78 -0.72 -12.44
CA TYR A 118 -7.86 0.37 -11.48
C TYR A 118 -7.54 1.71 -12.16
N PHE A 119 -6.47 1.78 -12.94
CA PHE A 119 -6.09 3.00 -13.68
C PHE A 119 -7.17 3.40 -14.70
N ASP A 120 -7.70 2.45 -15.46
CA ASP A 120 -8.78 2.67 -16.42
C ASP A 120 -10.09 3.14 -15.75
N TRP A 121 -10.37 2.72 -14.52
CA TRP A 121 -11.53 3.17 -13.75
C TRP A 121 -11.31 4.53 -13.07
N TRP A 122 -10.07 4.82 -12.69
CA TRP A 122 -9.70 6.02 -11.94
C TRP A 122 -9.65 7.29 -12.82
N HIS A 123 -9.36 7.11 -14.11
CA HIS A 123 -9.34 8.18 -15.12
C HIS A 123 -10.72 8.36 -15.80
#